data_AF-A0A959LAA7-F1
#
_entry.id   AF-A0A959LAA7-F1
#
_cell.length_a   1.000
_cell.length_b   1.000
_cell.length_c   1.000
_cell.angle_alpha   90.00
_cell.angle_beta   90.00
_cell.angle_gamma   90.00
#
_symmetry.space_group_name_H-M   'P 1'
#
loop_
_entity.id
_entity.type
_entity.pdbx_description
1 polymer ?
#
loop_
_entity_poly.entity_id
_entity_poly.type
_entity_poly.pdbx_seq_one_letter_code
_entity_poly.pdbx_strand_id
1 'polypeptide(L)'
;MLDYDSGLPHYAVLTDGKTHDVKAAKQTIFESGSVLAVDRAYVDYEWLYNLDSNDVIFVTRLKSNADVEVVKQLLTNDKHEHVLSDEQIKLTGFYTSKKYPKKLRVVKVYDQDNDQELHLLTNQLSWTADTISQLYKARWDVEVFFKHLKQLFRVKTFVGTSANAVRIQMWCSMIAMLVINYLKNKAKFKWHLSNLITFLRINLFVKINLWNWIDKPIIQLANPPPEITLFDL
;
A
#
# COMPACT_ATOMS: atom_id res chain seq x y z
N MET A 1 -4.06 -0.25 7.24
CA MET A 1 -2.65 -0.64 7.14
C MET A 1 -2.58 -1.92 6.31
N LEU A 2 -1.74 -1.91 5.30
CA LEU A 2 -1.44 -3.08 4.48
C LEU A 2 -0.07 -3.59 4.92
N ASP A 3 0.07 -4.89 5.08
CA ASP A 3 1.36 -5.54 5.28
C ASP A 3 2.09 -5.64 3.93
N TYR A 4 3.38 -5.30 3.92
CA TYR A 4 4.17 -5.23 2.70
C TYR A 4 4.41 -6.60 2.07
N ASP A 5 4.76 -7.60 2.89
CA ASP A 5 5.16 -8.93 2.40
C ASP A 5 3.96 -9.72 1.86
N SER A 6 2.85 -9.68 2.57
CA SER A 6 1.65 -10.44 2.20
C SER A 6 0.73 -9.68 1.24
N GLY A 7 0.84 -8.34 1.18
CA GLY A 7 -0.10 -7.47 0.48
C GLY A 7 -1.51 -7.54 1.07
N LEU A 8 -1.64 -7.97 2.34
CA LEU A 8 -2.93 -8.15 3.02
C LEU A 8 -3.20 -7.01 4.01
N PRO A 9 -4.48 -6.66 4.25
CA PRO A 9 -4.82 -5.71 5.29
C PRO A 9 -4.55 -6.33 6.67
N HIS A 10 -3.62 -5.75 7.42
CA HIS A 10 -3.34 -6.15 8.80
C HIS A 10 -4.25 -5.42 9.80
N TYR A 11 -4.56 -4.14 9.52
CA TYR A 11 -5.38 -3.32 10.38
C TYR A 11 -6.31 -2.41 9.57
N ALA A 12 -7.55 -2.27 10.00
CA ALA A 12 -8.52 -1.39 9.38
C ALA A 12 -9.46 -0.78 10.42
N VAL A 13 -9.70 0.52 10.27
CA VAL A 13 -10.63 1.27 11.10
C VAL A 13 -11.70 1.84 10.19
N LEU A 14 -12.96 1.54 10.51
CA LEU A 14 -14.11 2.19 9.88
C LEU A 14 -14.51 3.38 10.74
N THR A 15 -14.24 4.58 10.25
CA THR A 15 -14.68 5.83 10.88
C THR A 15 -15.84 6.44 10.13
N ASP A 16 -16.57 7.34 10.78
CA ASP A 16 -17.52 8.20 10.09
C ASP A 16 -16.76 9.23 9.24
N GLY A 17 -17.35 9.68 8.13
CA GLY A 17 -16.67 10.51 7.11
C GLY A 17 -16.21 11.90 7.55
N LYS A 18 -16.44 12.29 8.81
CA LYS A 18 -15.98 13.58 9.40
C LYS A 18 -14.66 13.44 10.18
N THR A 19 -14.17 12.23 10.39
CA THR A 19 -12.98 11.99 11.22
C THR A 19 -11.73 12.14 10.37
N HIS A 20 -10.79 13.00 10.77
CA HIS A 20 -9.48 13.08 10.12
C HIS A 20 -8.71 11.78 10.31
N ASP A 21 -8.17 11.23 9.22
CA ASP A 21 -7.50 9.92 9.20
C ASP A 21 -6.31 9.82 10.19
N VAL A 22 -5.65 10.95 10.46
CA VAL A 22 -4.57 11.07 11.47
C VAL A 22 -5.03 10.58 12.85
N LYS A 23 -6.30 10.80 13.22
CA LYS A 23 -6.81 10.39 14.55
C LYS A 23 -6.85 8.86 14.68
N ALA A 24 -7.25 8.16 13.63
CA ALA A 24 -7.27 6.69 13.63
C ALA A 24 -5.84 6.12 13.64
N ALA A 25 -4.92 6.74 12.89
CA ALA A 25 -3.51 6.33 12.89
C ALA A 25 -2.85 6.48 14.27
N LYS A 26 -3.13 7.57 15.00
CA LYS A 26 -2.63 7.81 16.37
C LYS A 26 -3.09 6.79 17.41
N GLN A 27 -4.18 6.07 17.16
CA GLN A 27 -4.68 5.03 18.07
C GLN A 27 -4.03 3.66 17.83
N THR A 28 -3.24 3.53 16.78
CA THR A 28 -2.59 2.26 16.41
C THR A 28 -1.23 2.19 17.09
N ILE A 29 -0.93 1.05 17.71
CA ILE A 29 0.38 0.75 18.31
C ILE A 29 1.19 -0.01 17.26
N PHE A 30 2.43 0.40 17.04
CA PHE A 30 3.36 -0.26 16.11
C PHE A 30 4.50 -0.88 16.91
N GLU A 31 4.95 -2.06 16.50
CA GLU A 31 6.07 -2.75 17.14
C GLU A 31 7.39 -2.05 16.81
N SER A 32 8.31 -2.00 17.76
CA SER A 32 9.67 -1.48 17.56
C SER A 32 10.36 -2.22 16.41
N GLY A 33 11.08 -1.47 15.56
CA GLY A 33 11.70 -1.98 14.34
C GLY A 33 10.79 -1.99 13.10
N SER A 34 9.50 -1.65 13.25
CA SER A 34 8.58 -1.56 12.10
C SER A 34 8.93 -0.42 11.15
N VAL A 35 8.63 -0.60 9.87
CA VAL A 35 8.78 0.43 8.82
C VAL A 35 7.40 0.84 8.33
N LEU A 36 7.10 2.14 8.39
CA LEU A 36 5.79 2.69 8.07
C LEU A 36 5.87 3.67 6.90
N ALA A 37 5.29 3.30 5.76
CA ALA A 37 5.09 4.22 4.63
C ALA A 37 3.70 4.88 4.73
N VAL A 38 3.64 6.21 4.92
CA VAL A 38 2.38 6.94 5.13
C VAL A 38 2.24 8.16 4.24
N ASP A 39 1.01 8.46 3.82
CA ASP A 39 0.71 9.63 3.00
C ASP A 39 0.98 10.95 3.75
N ARG A 40 1.21 12.02 2.99
CA ARG A 40 1.35 13.40 3.45
C ARG A 40 0.19 13.85 4.36
N ALA A 41 -1.02 13.35 4.09
CA ALA A 41 -2.21 13.67 4.87
C ALA A 41 -2.09 13.22 6.34
N TYR A 42 -1.27 12.22 6.63
CA TYR A 42 -1.06 11.68 7.98
C TYR A 42 0.04 12.42 8.77
N VAL A 43 0.74 13.38 8.16
CA VAL A 43 1.90 14.04 8.77
C VAL A 43 1.47 14.94 9.94
N ASP A 44 1.78 14.48 11.14
CA ASP A 44 1.71 15.17 12.41
C ASP A 44 3.05 14.95 13.13
N TYR A 45 3.84 16.02 13.29
CA TYR A 45 5.22 15.90 13.78
C TYR A 45 5.34 15.37 15.21
N GLU A 46 4.31 15.55 16.04
CA GLU A 46 4.29 15.03 17.40
C GLU A 46 4.05 13.51 17.38
N TRP A 47 3.17 13.03 16.51
CA TRP A 47 3.01 11.60 16.27
C TRP A 47 4.25 10.98 15.62
N LEU A 48 4.86 11.63 14.63
CA LEU A 48 6.12 11.16 14.04
C LEU A 48 7.24 11.08 15.09
N TYR A 49 7.28 12.01 16.05
CA TYR A 49 8.25 11.97 17.15
C TYR A 49 7.97 10.82 18.12
N ASN A 50 6.69 10.51 18.37
CA ASN A 50 6.31 9.34 19.15
C ASN A 50 6.73 8.04 18.46
N LEU A 51 6.49 7.89 17.15
CA LEU A 51 6.95 6.73 16.37
C LEU A 51 8.48 6.59 16.46
N ASP A 52 9.20 7.67 16.20
CA ASP A 52 10.66 7.69 16.28
C ASP A 52 11.19 7.36 17.68
N SER A 53 10.49 7.77 18.74
CA SER A 53 10.86 7.44 20.13
C SER A 53 10.58 5.99 20.49
N ASN A 54 9.74 5.29 19.74
CA ASN A 54 9.45 3.86 19.88
C ASN A 54 10.23 3.00 18.87
N ASP A 55 11.28 3.57 18.26
CA ASP A 55 12.12 2.88 17.26
C ASP A 55 11.33 2.39 16.04
N VAL A 56 10.30 3.15 15.65
CA VAL A 56 9.53 2.92 14.43
C VAL A 56 10.07 3.83 13.34
N ILE A 57 10.46 3.24 12.22
CA ILE A 57 10.92 3.96 11.04
C ILE A 57 9.70 4.41 10.26
N PHE A 58 9.69 5.67 9.80
CA PHE A 58 8.65 6.16 8.91
C PHE A 58 9.23 6.73 7.62
N VAL A 59 8.45 6.62 6.55
CA VAL A 59 8.69 7.29 5.27
C VAL A 59 7.39 7.96 4.85
N THR A 60 7.43 9.28 4.65
CA THR A 60 6.24 10.06 4.27
C THR A 60 6.60 11.17 3.30
N ARG A 61 5.61 11.91 2.79
CA ARG A 61 5.86 13.09 1.96
C ARG A 61 6.00 14.33 2.83
N LEU A 62 7.01 15.14 2.56
CA LEU A 62 7.17 16.45 3.17
C LEU A 62 6.01 17.38 2.75
N LYS A 63 5.50 18.19 3.69
CA LYS A 63 4.53 19.23 3.35
C LYS A 63 5.22 20.39 2.63
N SER A 64 4.55 20.95 1.63
CA SER A 64 5.11 22.05 0.82
C SER A 64 5.40 23.32 1.63
N ASN A 65 4.69 23.52 2.75
CA ASN A 65 4.87 24.64 3.66
C ASN A 65 5.71 24.29 4.89
N ALA A 66 6.53 23.23 4.83
CA ALA A 66 7.37 22.85 5.95
C ALA A 66 8.62 23.74 6.01
N ASP A 67 8.78 24.48 7.11
CA ASP A 67 10.01 25.23 7.39
C ASP A 67 11.12 24.26 7.82
N VAL A 68 12.12 24.12 6.96
CA VAL A 68 13.25 23.20 7.13
C VAL A 68 14.57 23.90 6.85
N GLU A 69 15.60 23.49 7.57
CA GLU A 69 16.99 23.89 7.33
C GLU A 69 17.81 22.65 6.97
N VAL A 70 18.57 22.75 5.88
CA VAL A 70 19.49 21.69 5.46
C VAL A 70 20.74 21.76 6.34
N VAL A 71 20.97 20.71 7.13
CA VAL A 71 22.13 20.60 8.00
C VAL A 71 23.32 19.98 7.26
N LYS A 72 23.05 19.02 6.37
CA LYS A 72 24.08 18.31 5.64
C LYS A 72 23.50 17.74 4.34
N GLN A 73 24.21 17.92 3.24
CA GLN A 73 23.95 17.16 2.00
C GLN A 73 24.66 15.81 2.07
N LEU A 74 23.94 14.76 1.72
CA LEU A 74 24.44 13.40 1.59
C LEU A 74 24.79 13.14 0.12
N LEU A 75 25.75 12.24 -0.10
CA LEU A 75 26.15 11.88 -1.46
C LEU A 75 25.04 11.08 -2.12
N THR A 76 24.52 11.58 -3.23
CA THR A 76 23.69 10.81 -4.14
C THR A 76 24.60 9.94 -4.99
N ASN A 77 24.34 8.63 -5.06
CA ASN A 77 25.08 7.76 -5.96
C ASN A 77 24.64 8.04 -7.41
N ASP A 78 25.60 8.29 -8.30
CA ASP A 78 25.35 8.50 -9.74
C ASP A 78 24.61 7.34 -10.43
N LYS A 79 24.49 6.18 -9.76
CA LYS A 79 23.81 4.99 -10.25
C LYS A 79 22.28 5.11 -10.27
N HIS A 80 21.69 6.08 -9.58
CA HIS A 80 20.24 6.22 -9.46
C HIS A 80 19.78 7.59 -9.95
N GLU A 81 19.60 7.73 -11.27
CA GLU A 81 19.21 8.99 -11.93
C GLU A 81 17.90 9.61 -11.41
N HIS A 82 17.01 8.79 -10.83
CA HIS A 82 15.74 9.27 -10.27
C HIS A 82 15.91 9.97 -8.90
N VAL A 83 17.07 9.89 -8.24
CA VAL A 83 17.34 10.57 -6.98
C VAL A 83 17.95 11.93 -7.28
N LEU A 84 17.20 12.99 -7.00
CA LEU A 84 17.61 14.37 -7.29
C LEU A 84 18.48 14.97 -6.19
N SER A 85 18.14 14.70 -4.93
CA SER A 85 18.96 15.12 -3.79
C SER A 85 18.70 14.28 -2.55
N ASP A 86 19.67 14.29 -1.64
CA ASP A 86 19.60 13.60 -0.37
C ASP A 86 20.16 14.50 0.73
N GLU A 87 19.30 14.91 1.66
CA GLU A 87 19.56 16.00 2.59
C GLU A 87 19.17 15.61 4.01
N GLN A 88 20.09 15.77 4.96
CA GLN A 88 19.75 15.74 6.37
C GLN A 88 19.29 17.14 6.79
N ILE A 89 18.12 17.23 7.41
CA ILE A 89 17.44 18.47 7.74
C ILE A 89 17.11 18.57 9.24
N LYS A 90 16.77 19.79 9.67
CA LYS A 90 16.05 20.07 10.91
C LYS A 90 14.82 20.90 10.61
N LEU A 91 13.76 20.71 11.40
CA LEU A 91 12.58 21.57 11.34
C LEU A 91 12.88 22.89 12.06
N THR A 92 12.57 24.01 11.42
CA THR A 92 12.83 25.36 11.96
C THR A 92 11.56 26.11 12.36
N GLY A 93 10.38 25.64 11.94
CA GLY A 93 9.11 26.23 12.32
C GLY A 93 8.91 26.25 13.85
N PHE A 94 8.32 27.34 14.37
CA PHE A 94 8.23 27.58 15.82
C PHE A 94 7.57 26.45 16.62
N TYR A 95 6.48 25.88 16.10
CA TYR A 95 5.78 24.75 16.73
C TYR A 95 6.33 23.40 16.29
N THR A 96 6.74 23.26 15.03
CA THR A 96 7.18 21.98 14.45
C THR A 96 8.52 21.53 15.02
N SER A 97 9.47 22.46 15.21
CA SER A 97 10.76 22.21 15.87
C SER A 97 10.60 21.74 17.32
N LYS A 98 9.60 22.25 18.04
CA LYS A 98 9.27 21.80 19.41
C LYS A 98 8.64 20.41 19.42
N LYS A 99 7.80 20.11 18.43
CA LYS A 99 7.12 18.80 18.30
C LYS A 99 8.06 17.69 17.87
N TYR A 100 9.04 18.00 17.02
CA TYR A 100 10.06 17.05 16.57
C TYR A 100 11.44 17.74 16.59
N PRO A 101 12.18 17.64 17.71
CA PRO A 101 13.47 18.33 17.89
C PRO A 101 14.66 17.62 17.26
N LYS A 102 14.50 16.35 16.85
CA LYS A 102 15.57 15.55 16.24
C LYS A 102 15.79 15.91 14.77
N LYS A 103 16.95 15.48 14.24
CA LYS A 103 17.27 15.59 12.82
C LYS A 103 16.42 14.59 12.01
N LEU A 104 16.03 15.02 10.82
CA LEU A 104 15.31 14.20 9.83
C LEU A 104 16.12 14.14 8.54
N ARG A 105 15.67 13.32 7.59
CA ARG A 105 16.22 13.25 6.24
C ARG A 105 15.13 13.48 5.21
N VAL A 106 15.46 14.25 4.19
CA VAL A 106 14.65 14.49 3.01
C VAL A 106 15.37 13.92 1.80
N VAL A 107 14.71 13.00 1.11
CA VAL A 107 15.17 12.46 -0.18
C VAL A 107 14.25 13.02 -1.26
N LYS A 108 14.81 13.77 -2.21
CA LYS A 108 14.07 14.27 -3.37
C LYS A 108 14.22 13.25 -4.49
N VAL A 109 13.09 12.74 -4.99
CA VAL A 109 13.05 11.76 -6.07
C VAL A 109 12.12 12.23 -7.18
N TYR A 110 12.52 11.98 -8.42
CA TYR A 110 11.68 12.20 -9.59
C TYR A 110 10.92 10.92 -9.91
N ASP A 111 9.60 11.04 -9.92
CA ASP A 111 8.68 9.97 -10.25
C ASP A 111 8.31 10.05 -11.74
N GLN A 112 9.03 9.29 -12.56
CA GLN A 112 8.84 9.26 -14.02
C GLN A 112 7.43 8.82 -14.42
N ASP A 113 6.79 7.94 -13.65
CA ASP A 113 5.48 7.38 -13.99
C ASP A 113 4.36 8.43 -13.91
N ASN A 114 4.50 9.40 -13.00
CA ASN A 114 3.51 10.46 -12.77
C ASN A 114 4.05 11.86 -13.12
N ASP A 115 5.24 11.95 -13.70
CA ASP A 115 5.93 13.19 -14.06
C ASP A 115 5.90 14.23 -12.91
N GLN A 116 6.37 13.82 -11.73
CA GLN A 116 6.34 14.68 -10.54
C GLN A 116 7.58 14.51 -9.66
N GLU A 117 7.93 15.58 -8.95
CA GLU A 117 8.93 15.52 -7.88
C GLU A 117 8.27 15.15 -6.54
N LEU A 118 8.87 14.18 -5.85
CA LEU A 118 8.45 13.73 -4.53
C LEU A 118 9.55 14.06 -3.52
N HIS A 119 9.17 14.79 -2.47
CA HIS A 119 10.06 15.05 -1.33
C HIS A 119 9.69 14.09 -0.21
N LEU A 120 10.52 13.09 0.01
CA LEU A 120 10.30 12.02 0.98
C LEU A 120 10.99 12.35 2.30
N LEU A 121 10.23 12.46 3.38
CA LEU A 121 10.69 12.70 4.74
C LEU A 121 10.79 11.37 5.51
N THR A 122 11.92 11.15 6.18
CA THR A 122 12.16 9.95 7.01
C THR A 122 13.03 10.25 8.23
N ASN A 123 12.87 9.46 9.30
CA ASN A 123 13.81 9.40 10.42
C ASN A 123 15.00 8.44 10.17
N GLN A 124 14.98 7.65 9.08
CA GLN A 124 16.05 6.73 8.75
C GLN A 124 17.21 7.43 8.02
N LEU A 125 18.35 7.51 8.71
CA LEU A 125 19.54 8.21 8.23
C LEU A 125 20.57 7.30 7.53
N SER A 126 20.47 5.98 7.69
CA SER A 126 21.52 5.04 7.27
C SER A 126 21.30 4.39 5.90
N TRP A 127 20.04 4.21 5.48
CA TRP A 127 19.71 3.50 4.24
C TRP A 127 20.03 4.33 2.99
N THR A 128 20.06 3.69 1.82
CA THR A 128 20.23 4.42 0.56
C THR A 128 18.98 5.22 0.22
N ALA A 129 19.16 6.34 -0.49
CA ALA A 129 18.05 7.16 -0.99
C ALA A 129 17.07 6.34 -1.85
N ASP A 130 17.60 5.42 -2.66
CA ASP A 130 16.82 4.48 -3.48
C ASP A 130 15.95 3.53 -2.65
N THR A 131 16.46 2.98 -1.54
CA THR A 131 15.63 2.16 -0.64
C THR A 131 14.47 2.95 -0.05
N ILE A 132 14.70 4.21 0.36
CA ILE A 132 13.64 5.09 0.87
C ILE A 132 12.59 5.38 -0.22
N SER A 133 13.05 5.61 -1.46
CA SER A 133 12.20 5.79 -2.64
C SER A 133 11.30 4.58 -2.88
N GLN A 134 11.87 3.37 -2.92
CA GLN A 134 11.13 2.13 -3.16
C GLN A 134 10.13 1.82 -2.04
N LEU A 135 10.50 2.03 -0.78
CA LEU A 135 9.59 1.90 0.37
C LEU A 135 8.39 2.83 0.24
N TYR A 136 8.58 4.06 -0.23
CA TYR A 136 7.46 4.96 -0.45
C TYR A 136 6.60 4.57 -1.65
N LYS A 137 7.21 4.06 -2.74
CA LYS A 137 6.45 3.54 -3.91
C LYS A 137 5.51 2.40 -3.51
N ALA A 138 5.91 1.53 -2.58
CA ALA A 138 5.05 0.47 -2.04
C ALA A 138 3.74 0.98 -1.41
N ARG A 139 3.67 2.26 -1.00
CA ARG A 139 2.41 2.88 -0.54
C ARG A 139 1.32 2.83 -1.61
N TRP A 140 1.66 2.86 -2.91
CA TRP A 140 0.67 2.75 -3.98
C TRP A 140 -0.09 1.42 -3.96
N ASP A 141 0.47 0.36 -3.37
CA ASP A 141 -0.23 -0.92 -3.22
C ASP A 141 -1.50 -0.79 -2.38
N VAL A 142 -1.53 0.18 -1.45
CA VAL A 142 -2.75 0.51 -0.69
C VAL A 142 -3.82 1.06 -1.62
N GLU A 143 -3.46 1.93 -2.57
CA GLU A 143 -4.40 2.49 -3.55
C GLU A 143 -4.89 1.41 -4.52
N VAL A 144 -4.00 0.52 -4.97
CA VAL A 144 -4.35 -0.65 -5.79
C VAL A 144 -5.29 -1.58 -5.03
N PHE A 145 -5.04 -1.84 -3.74
CA PHE A 145 -5.92 -2.61 -2.87
C PHE A 145 -7.32 -1.99 -2.79
N PHE A 146 -7.42 -0.68 -2.53
CA PHE A 146 -8.72 0.00 -2.48
C PHE A 146 -9.40 0.07 -3.85
N LYS A 147 -8.66 0.14 -4.95
CA LYS A 147 -9.18 0.04 -6.31
C LYS A 147 -9.81 -1.33 -6.55
N HIS A 148 -9.12 -2.41 -6.19
CA HIS A 148 -9.65 -3.76 -6.27
C HIS A 148 -10.89 -3.93 -5.39
N LEU A 149 -10.85 -3.42 -4.15
CA LEU A 149 -11.98 -3.49 -3.24
C LEU A 149 -13.21 -2.81 -3.87
N LYS A 150 -13.08 -1.56 -4.36
CA LYS A 150 -14.17 -0.82 -5.00
C LYS A 150 -14.71 -1.50 -6.26
N GLN A 151 -13.84 -2.04 -7.11
CA GLN A 151 -14.21 -2.62 -8.41
C GLN A 151 -14.83 -4.02 -8.28
N LEU A 152 -14.21 -4.88 -7.47
CA LEU A 152 -14.53 -6.31 -7.43
C LEU A 152 -15.70 -6.61 -6.48
N PHE A 153 -15.85 -5.83 -5.42
CA PHE A 153 -16.87 -6.06 -4.38
C PHE A 153 -18.07 -5.11 -4.45
N ARG A 154 -18.23 -4.38 -5.57
CA ARG A 154 -19.38 -3.49 -5.83
C ARG A 154 -19.70 -2.55 -4.67
N VAL A 155 -18.67 -2.05 -4.00
CA VAL A 155 -18.79 -1.25 -2.76
C VAL A 155 -19.33 0.16 -3.03
N LYS A 156 -19.64 0.46 -4.30
CA LYS A 156 -20.34 1.67 -4.76
C LYS A 156 -21.87 1.48 -4.83
N THR A 157 -22.35 0.24 -4.83
CA THR A 157 -23.78 -0.10 -4.80
C THR A 157 -24.07 -0.85 -3.53
N PHE A 158 -24.71 -0.18 -2.58
CA PHE A 158 -24.97 -0.74 -1.26
C PHE A 158 -26.20 -1.66 -1.30
N VAL A 159 -26.09 -2.81 -0.62
CA VAL A 159 -27.21 -3.75 -0.49
C VAL A 159 -28.32 -3.18 0.43
N GLY A 160 -27.98 -2.21 1.28
CA GLY A 160 -28.92 -1.46 2.09
C GLY A 160 -28.39 -0.05 2.40
N THR A 161 -29.28 0.85 2.81
CA THR A 161 -28.97 2.27 3.07
C THR A 161 -28.61 2.57 4.52
N SER A 162 -28.77 1.61 5.43
CA SER A 162 -28.43 1.80 6.85
C SER A 162 -26.90 1.77 7.06
N ALA A 163 -26.41 2.53 8.03
CA ALA A 163 -24.99 2.54 8.39
C ALA A 163 -24.45 1.13 8.71
N ASN A 164 -25.28 0.28 9.34
CA ASN A 164 -24.92 -1.10 9.63
C ASN A 164 -24.82 -1.95 8.36
N ALA A 165 -25.75 -1.79 7.40
CA ALA A 165 -25.68 -2.51 6.12
C ALA A 165 -24.38 -2.16 5.36
N VAL A 166 -24.00 -0.88 5.35
CA VAL A 166 -22.74 -0.44 4.75
C VAL A 166 -21.54 -1.05 5.49
N ARG A 167 -21.51 -0.99 6.82
CA ARG A 167 -20.40 -1.57 7.62
C ARG A 167 -20.25 -3.07 7.40
N ILE A 168 -21.34 -3.82 7.37
CA ILE A 168 -21.33 -5.26 7.08
C ILE A 168 -20.77 -5.51 5.69
N GLN A 169 -21.23 -4.78 4.67
CA GLN A 169 -20.74 -4.94 3.30
C GLN A 169 -19.23 -4.63 3.19
N MET A 170 -18.75 -3.59 3.87
CA MET A 170 -17.32 -3.26 3.94
C MET A 170 -16.52 -4.41 4.57
N TRP A 171 -16.93 -4.90 5.74
CA TRP A 171 -16.24 -6.01 6.42
C TRP A 171 -16.26 -7.30 5.61
N CYS A 172 -17.40 -7.68 5.03
CA CYS A 172 -17.48 -8.85 4.15
C CYS A 172 -16.54 -8.73 2.95
N SER A 173 -16.45 -7.54 2.34
CA SER A 173 -15.54 -7.29 1.21
C SER A 173 -14.07 -7.44 1.62
N MET A 174 -13.71 -6.93 2.81
CA MET A 174 -12.36 -7.05 3.35
C MET A 174 -11.98 -8.50 3.67
N ILE A 175 -12.87 -9.25 4.33
CA ILE A 175 -12.67 -10.67 4.65
C ILE A 175 -12.54 -11.48 3.36
N ALA A 176 -13.43 -11.27 2.39
CA ALA A 176 -13.38 -11.97 1.12
C ALA A 176 -12.07 -11.68 0.35
N MET A 177 -11.61 -10.41 0.33
CA MET A 177 -10.33 -10.05 -0.28
C MET A 177 -9.16 -10.77 0.40
N LEU A 178 -9.16 -10.85 1.73
CA LEU A 178 -8.12 -11.55 2.48
C LEU A 178 -8.08 -13.05 2.13
N VAL A 179 -9.25 -13.71 2.13
CA VAL A 179 -9.36 -15.13 1.77
C VAL A 179 -8.92 -15.38 0.33
N ILE A 180 -9.35 -14.54 -0.62
CA ILE A 180 -9.01 -14.69 -2.04
C ILE A 180 -7.52 -14.46 -2.28
N ASN A 181 -6.90 -13.46 -1.66
CA ASN A 181 -5.47 -13.24 -1.76
C ASN A 181 -4.68 -14.39 -1.13
N TYR A 182 -5.14 -14.94 -0.01
CA TYR A 182 -4.55 -16.15 0.57
C TYR A 182 -4.61 -17.33 -0.42
N LEU A 183 -5.77 -17.55 -1.04
CA LEU A 183 -5.95 -18.60 -2.06
C LEU A 183 -5.02 -18.38 -3.27
N LYS A 184 -4.93 -17.14 -3.77
CA LYS A 184 -4.03 -16.75 -4.86
C LYS A 184 -2.56 -17.05 -4.52
N ASN A 185 -2.13 -16.74 -3.29
CA ASN A 185 -0.75 -16.95 -2.84
C ASN A 185 -0.41 -18.42 -2.62
N LYS A 186 -1.40 -19.27 -2.32
CA LYS A 186 -1.22 -20.73 -2.18
C LYS A 186 -1.33 -21.49 -3.49
N ALA A 187 -1.97 -20.91 -4.49
CA ALA A 187 -2.16 -21.53 -5.81
C ALA A 187 -0.83 -21.78 -6.51
N LYS A 188 -0.69 -22.93 -7.17
CA LYS A 188 0.41 -23.16 -8.13
C LYS A 188 0.18 -22.44 -9.45
N PHE A 189 -1.08 -22.26 -9.85
CA PHE A 189 -1.42 -21.49 -11.04
C PHE A 189 -1.23 -20.00 -10.79
N LYS A 190 -0.59 -19.30 -11.73
CA LYS A 190 -0.34 -17.85 -11.64
C LYS A 190 -1.62 -17.06 -11.93
N TRP A 191 -2.50 -16.97 -10.94
CA TRP A 191 -3.75 -16.24 -11.05
C TRP A 191 -3.55 -14.73 -11.10
N HIS A 192 -4.24 -14.08 -12.04
CA HIS A 192 -4.64 -12.69 -11.88
C HIS A 192 -5.82 -12.61 -10.92
N LEU A 193 -5.80 -11.63 -10.00
CA LEU A 193 -6.80 -11.50 -8.93
C LEU A 193 -8.23 -11.37 -9.47
N SER A 194 -8.43 -10.58 -10.52
CA SER A 194 -9.71 -10.40 -11.20
C SER A 194 -10.28 -11.72 -11.75
N ASN A 195 -9.42 -12.54 -12.36
CA ASN A 195 -9.81 -13.83 -12.92
C ASN A 195 -10.20 -14.79 -11.81
N LEU A 196 -9.39 -14.92 -10.76
CA LEU A 196 -9.69 -15.80 -9.63
C LEU A 196 -11.06 -15.44 -9.01
N ILE A 197 -11.33 -14.16 -8.79
CA ILE A 197 -12.61 -13.68 -8.25
C ILE A 197 -13.77 -14.01 -9.18
N THR A 198 -13.60 -13.75 -10.48
CA THR A 198 -14.64 -14.01 -11.49
C THR A 198 -14.98 -15.49 -11.56
N PHE A 199 -13.96 -16.34 -11.60
CA PHE A 199 -14.16 -17.78 -11.65
C PHE A 199 -14.76 -18.34 -10.35
N LEU A 200 -14.31 -17.88 -9.18
CA LEU A 200 -14.93 -18.24 -7.90
C LEU A 200 -16.41 -17.87 -7.87
N ARG A 201 -16.75 -16.68 -8.40
CA ARG A 201 -18.15 -16.22 -8.48
C ARG A 201 -19.01 -17.11 -9.39
N ILE A 202 -18.47 -17.57 -10.52
CA ILE A 202 -19.19 -18.45 -11.45
C ILE A 202 -19.33 -19.86 -10.88
N ASN A 203 -18.31 -20.35 -10.16
CA ASN A 203 -18.23 -21.73 -9.67
C ASN A 203 -18.62 -21.88 -8.20
N LEU A 204 -19.18 -20.86 -7.55
CA LEU A 204 -19.43 -20.84 -6.11
C LEU A 204 -20.32 -22.00 -5.63
N PHE A 205 -21.27 -22.43 -6.48
CA PHE A 205 -22.20 -23.52 -6.19
C PHE A 205 -21.82 -24.84 -6.88
N VAL A 206 -20.68 -24.87 -7.56
CA VAL A 206 -20.22 -26.07 -8.27
C VAL A 206 -19.49 -26.97 -7.27
N LYS A 207 -19.82 -28.27 -7.30
CA LYS A 207 -19.17 -29.28 -6.46
C LYS A 207 -17.80 -29.67 -7.03
N ILE A 208 -16.80 -28.81 -6.82
CA ILE A 208 -15.41 -29.02 -7.22
C ILE A 208 -14.48 -29.00 -6.01
N ASN A 209 -13.39 -29.78 -6.06
CA ASN A 209 -12.32 -29.64 -5.08
C ASN A 209 -11.57 -28.32 -5.33
N LEU A 210 -11.69 -27.39 -4.38
CA LEU A 210 -11.15 -26.04 -4.50
C LEU A 210 -9.64 -26.03 -4.78
N TRP A 211 -8.87 -26.84 -4.06
CA TRP A 211 -7.41 -26.87 -4.19
C TRP A 211 -6.95 -27.39 -5.55
N ASN A 212 -7.57 -28.47 -6.02
CA ASN A 212 -7.27 -29.01 -7.35
C ASN A 212 -7.62 -28.01 -8.45
N TRP A 213 -8.77 -27.34 -8.32
CA TRP A 213 -9.22 -26.36 -9.30
C TRP A 213 -8.37 -25.09 -9.31
N ILE A 214 -7.96 -24.59 -8.14
CA ILE A 214 -7.08 -23.42 -8.05
C ILE A 214 -5.69 -23.72 -8.60
N ASP A 215 -5.16 -24.93 -8.40
CA ASP A 215 -3.87 -25.34 -8.97
C ASP A 215 -3.93 -25.60 -10.47
N LYS A 216 -5.06 -26.10 -10.97
CA LYS A 216 -5.27 -26.48 -12.38
C LYS A 216 -6.68 -26.09 -12.84
N PRO A 217 -6.93 -24.80 -13.14
CA PRO A 217 -8.27 -24.32 -13.47
C PRO A 217 -8.75 -24.70 -14.87
N ILE A 218 -7.81 -24.96 -15.78
CA ILE A 218 -8.08 -25.32 -17.16
C ILE A 218 -8.09 -26.84 -17.23
N ILE A 219 -9.25 -27.41 -17.53
CA ILE A 219 -9.39 -28.82 -17.86
C ILE A 219 -8.77 -28.99 -19.25
N GLN A 220 -7.58 -29.58 -19.33
CA GLN A 220 -7.03 -30.02 -20.61
C GLN A 220 -7.86 -31.22 -21.08
N LEU A 221 -8.66 -31.02 -22.13
CA LEU A 221 -9.37 -32.12 -22.79
C LEU A 221 -8.33 -33.02 -23.47
N ALA A 222 -8.45 -34.33 -23.30
CA ALA A 222 -7.49 -35.30 -23.84
C ALA A 222 -7.35 -35.24 -25.38
N ASN A 223 -8.38 -34.74 -26.06
CA ASN A 223 -8.39 -34.52 -27.51
C ASN A 223 -8.77 -33.06 -27.79
N PRO A 224 -7.82 -32.13 -27.88
CA PRO A 224 -8.11 -30.81 -28.43
C PRO A 224 -8.58 -30.96 -29.88
N PRO A 225 -9.53 -30.14 -30.37
CA PRO A 225 -9.85 -30.10 -31.79
C PRO A 225 -8.57 -29.82 -32.59
N PRO A 226 -8.40 -30.41 -33.79
CA PRO A 226 -7.21 -30.16 -34.60
C PRO A 226 -7.05 -28.66 -34.82
N GLU A 227 -5.82 -28.15 -34.67
CA GLU A 227 -5.50 -26.77 -34.99
C GLU A 227 -5.70 -26.57 -36.49
N ILE A 228 -6.87 -26.07 -36.88
CA ILE A 228 -7.11 -25.62 -38.25
C ILE A 228 -6.33 -24.32 -38.39
N THR A 229 -5.20 -24.37 -39.10
CA THR A 229 -4.46 -23.17 -39.44
C THR A 229 -5.17 -22.45 -40.57
N LEU A 230 -4.97 -21.13 -40.69
CA LEU A 230 -5.58 -20.33 -41.76
C LEU A 230 -5.20 -20.78 -43.18
N PHE A 231 -4.25 -21.72 -43.28
CA PHE A 231 -3.73 -22.31 -44.51
C PHE A 231 -4.36 -23.68 -44.84
N ASP A 232 -5.26 -24.19 -43.99
CA ASP A 232 -5.97 -25.45 -44.19
C ASP A 232 -7.37 -25.26 -44.84
N LEU A 233 -7.65 -24.07 -45.39
CA LEU A 233 -8.87 -23.70 -46.12
C LEU A 233 -8.60 -23.41 -47.60
#